data_AF-A0A7C0YVL5-F1
#
_entry.id   AF-A0A7C0YVL5-F1
#
_cell.length_a   1.000
_cell.length_b   1.000
_cell.length_c   1.000
_cell.angle_alpha   90.00
_cell.angle_beta   90.00
_cell.angle_gamma   90.00
#
_symmetry.space_group_name_H-M   'P 1'
#
loop_
_entity.id
_entity.type
_entity.pdbx_description
1 polymer ?
#
loop_
_entity_poly.entity_id
_entity_poly.type
_entity_poly.pdbx_seq_one_letter_code
_entity_poly.pdbx_strand_id
1 'polypeptide(L)'
;MFLRRSVLEAFFFVFRYASMRRADVCSSSAMLMCFFHALFAFMFFVFRFPGNRKPYRDKRAYRILKNRQRGTEMQTGNKIREKLRPHELTLTLKILKILAKKPQNTLAIYRQLQNHRGFRNHHSFYRQLRFCIQNRLIELAETKRKWGIPTKIYRITPKGEQLLEVFKDEVQKIMFHT
;
A
#
# COMPACT_ATOMS: atom_id res chain seq x y z
N MET A 1 -14.22 -8.68 25.56
CA MET A 1 -13.45 -8.66 26.82
C MET A 1 -12.88 -10.06 27.10
N PHE A 2 -12.02 -10.58 26.21
CA PHE A 2 -11.51 -11.98 26.26
C PHE A 2 -10.02 -12.09 25.87
N LEU A 3 -9.30 -10.96 25.84
CA LEU A 3 -7.94 -10.88 25.31
C LEU A 3 -6.85 -10.72 26.38
N ARG A 4 -7.20 -10.82 27.67
CA ARG A 4 -6.24 -10.62 28.78
C ARG A 4 -5.77 -11.89 29.48
N ARG A 5 -6.34 -13.07 29.16
CA ARG A 5 -5.97 -14.33 29.83
C ARG A 5 -4.86 -15.11 29.11
N SER A 6 -4.72 -14.98 27.80
CA SER A 6 -3.77 -15.78 27.00
C SER A 6 -2.33 -15.27 27.01
N VAL A 7 -2.11 -13.99 27.31
CA VAL A 7 -0.76 -13.39 27.29
C VAL A 7 0.03 -13.72 28.57
N LEU A 8 -0.66 -13.87 29.71
CA LEU A 8 -0.03 -14.21 30.99
C LEU A 8 0.38 -15.70 31.07
N GLU A 9 -0.38 -16.60 30.46
CA GLU A 9 -0.05 -18.04 30.41
C GLU A 9 1.23 -18.31 29.59
N ALA A 10 1.44 -17.55 28.50
CA ALA A 10 2.65 -17.67 27.68
C ALA A 10 3.91 -17.19 28.42
N PHE A 11 3.80 -16.20 29.31
CA PHE A 11 4.92 -15.71 30.10
C PHE A 11 5.33 -16.68 31.22
N PHE A 12 4.37 -17.38 31.84
CA PHE A 12 4.68 -18.37 32.88
C PHE A 12 5.40 -19.62 32.33
N PHE A 13 5.12 -20.02 31.08
CA PHE A 13 5.75 -21.19 30.47
C PHE A 13 7.24 -20.95 30.16
N VAL A 14 7.61 -19.73 29.77
CA VAL A 14 9.01 -19.36 29.47
C VAL A 14 9.84 -19.25 30.75
N PHE A 15 9.27 -18.74 31.85
CA PHE A 15 10.02 -18.59 33.10
C PHE A 15 10.29 -19.92 33.81
N ARG A 16 9.39 -20.90 33.69
CA ARG A 16 9.58 -22.23 34.32
C ARG A 16 10.65 -23.09 33.62
N TYR A 17 10.92 -22.83 32.34
CA TYR A 17 11.96 -23.54 31.59
C TYR A 17 13.39 -23.01 31.88
N ALA A 18 13.51 -21.77 32.33
CA ALA A 18 14.81 -21.12 32.57
C ALA A 18 15.45 -21.47 33.93
N SER A 19 14.67 -21.90 34.93
CA SER A 19 15.20 -22.22 36.28
C SER A 19 15.61 -23.67 36.49
N MET A 20 15.52 -24.55 35.48
CA MET A 20 15.68 -26.00 35.67
C MET A 20 16.87 -26.64 34.96
N ARG A 21 17.95 -25.89 34.66
CA ARG A 21 19.26 -26.48 34.28
C ARG A 21 20.45 -25.67 34.82
N ARG A 22 20.73 -25.85 36.11
CA ARG A 22 22.12 -25.96 36.57
C ARG A 22 22.47 -27.45 36.53
N ALA A 23 23.04 -27.89 35.42
CA ALA A 23 23.94 -29.04 35.34
C ALA A 23 24.28 -29.28 33.88
N ASP A 24 25.57 -29.49 33.66
CA ASP A 24 26.20 -30.15 32.53
C ASP A 24 26.43 -29.38 31.23
N VAL A 25 27.73 -29.14 31.05
CA VAL A 25 28.50 -28.86 29.85
C VAL A 25 27.92 -29.59 28.65
N CYS A 26 27.30 -28.85 27.72
CA CYS A 26 26.99 -29.38 26.40
C CYS A 26 26.98 -28.25 25.37
N SER A 27 28.03 -28.25 24.56
CA SER A 27 28.28 -27.54 23.30
C SER A 27 27.34 -26.37 22.93
N SER A 28 27.89 -25.15 22.91
CA SER A 28 27.21 -23.90 22.53
C SER A 28 26.51 -23.93 21.16
N SER A 29 26.81 -24.89 20.29
CA SER A 29 26.13 -25.02 18.98
C SER A 29 24.72 -25.60 19.08
N ALA A 30 24.43 -26.45 20.08
CA ALA A 30 23.12 -27.10 20.21
C ALA A 30 22.04 -26.17 20.77
N MET A 31 22.39 -25.28 21.72
CA MET A 31 21.43 -24.32 22.26
C MET A 31 21.00 -23.25 21.23
N LEU A 32 21.93 -22.83 20.36
CA LEU A 32 21.63 -21.87 19.30
C LEU A 32 20.65 -22.42 18.25
N MET A 33 20.78 -23.71 17.91
CA MET A 33 19.86 -24.39 17.00
C MET A 33 18.43 -24.49 17.58
N CYS A 34 18.29 -24.78 18.88
CA CYS A 34 16.98 -24.81 19.54
C CYS A 34 16.31 -23.42 19.58
N PHE A 35 17.08 -22.35 19.78
CA PHE A 35 16.57 -20.98 19.78
C PHE A 35 16.10 -20.55 18.38
N PHE A 36 16.84 -20.91 17.33
CA PHE A 36 16.45 -20.61 15.95
C PHE A 36 15.20 -21.38 15.53
N HIS A 37 15.05 -22.65 15.91
CA HIS A 37 13.84 -23.41 15.63
C HIS A 37 12.60 -22.86 16.35
N ALA A 38 12.74 -22.40 17.60
CA ALA A 38 11.65 -21.78 18.35
C ALA A 38 11.22 -20.43 17.74
N LEU A 39 12.19 -19.59 17.33
CA LEU A 39 11.92 -18.33 16.63
C LEU A 39 11.31 -18.55 15.23
N PHE A 40 11.77 -19.57 14.50
CA PHE A 40 11.23 -19.92 13.19
C PHE A 40 9.80 -20.45 13.30
N ALA A 41 9.49 -21.27 14.30
CA ALA A 41 8.13 -21.73 14.59
C ALA A 41 7.22 -20.57 15.01
N PHE A 42 7.72 -19.62 15.81
CA PHE A 42 6.95 -18.43 16.22
C PHE A 42 6.67 -17.50 15.03
N MET A 43 7.67 -17.27 14.16
CA MET A 43 7.48 -16.51 12.93
C MET A 43 6.51 -17.20 11.97
N PHE A 44 6.56 -18.52 11.85
CA PHE A 44 5.59 -19.29 11.06
C PHE A 44 4.17 -19.20 11.64
N PHE A 45 4.03 -19.20 12.96
CA PHE A 45 2.72 -19.11 13.61
C PHE A 45 2.10 -17.70 13.51
N VAL A 46 2.92 -16.63 13.56
CA VAL A 46 2.47 -15.25 13.34
C VAL A 46 2.14 -14.99 11.87
N PHE A 47 2.84 -15.61 10.91
CA PHE A 47 2.61 -15.39 9.48
C PHE A 47 1.63 -16.37 8.80
N ARG A 48 1.23 -17.47 9.45
CA ARG A 48 0.33 -18.49 8.87
C ARG A 48 -1.16 -18.25 9.11
N PHE A 49 -1.56 -17.00 9.33
CA PHE A 49 -2.94 -16.59 9.12
C PHE A 49 -3.05 -15.60 7.95
N PRO A 50 -2.99 -16.07 6.68
CA PRO A 50 -3.84 -15.44 5.70
C PRO A 50 -5.27 -15.73 6.17
N GLY A 51 -5.91 -14.72 6.76
CA GLY A 51 -7.28 -14.79 7.22
C GLY A 51 -8.14 -15.41 6.13
N ASN A 52 -8.56 -16.65 6.37
CA ASN A 52 -9.46 -17.41 5.54
C ASN A 52 -10.83 -16.72 5.61
N ARG A 53 -11.00 -15.66 4.80
CA ARG A 53 -12.28 -14.97 4.65
C ARG A 53 -13.20 -15.95 3.95
N LYS A 54 -13.96 -16.73 4.72
CA LYS A 54 -15.04 -17.56 4.18
C LYS A 54 -15.87 -16.68 3.22
N PRO A 55 -16.09 -17.10 1.97
CA PRO A 55 -16.96 -16.35 1.06
C PRO A 55 -18.33 -16.27 1.73
N TYR A 56 -18.84 -15.05 1.87
CA TYR A 56 -20.13 -14.79 2.48
C TYR A 56 -21.19 -15.57 1.68
N ARG A 57 -21.74 -16.64 2.27
CA ARG A 57 -22.72 -17.55 1.62
C ARG A 57 -24.02 -16.83 1.25
N ASP A 58 -24.24 -15.67 1.86
CA ASP A 58 -25.40 -14.80 1.67
C ASP A 58 -25.15 -13.66 0.66
N LYS A 59 -25.77 -13.78 -0.51
CA LYS A 59 -25.71 -12.78 -1.59
C LYS A 59 -26.21 -11.40 -1.15
N ARG A 60 -27.11 -11.33 -0.15
CA ARG A 60 -27.70 -10.08 0.36
C ARG A 60 -26.69 -9.23 1.12
N ALA A 61 -25.89 -9.84 1.99
CA ALA A 61 -24.89 -9.12 2.78
C ALA A 61 -23.68 -8.69 1.94
N TYR A 62 -23.26 -9.50 0.97
CA TYR A 62 -22.24 -9.08 -0.01
C TYR A 62 -22.69 -7.80 -0.73
N ARG A 63 -23.96 -7.73 -1.14
CA ARG A 63 -24.53 -6.55 -1.81
C ARG A 63 -24.52 -5.31 -0.90
N ILE A 64 -24.86 -5.47 0.38
CA ILE A 64 -24.84 -4.37 1.37
C ILE A 64 -23.41 -3.88 1.63
N LEU A 65 -22.45 -4.80 1.83
CA LEU A 65 -21.04 -4.47 2.03
C LEU A 65 -20.45 -3.76 0.80
N LYS A 66 -20.73 -4.28 -0.40
CA LYS A 66 -20.30 -3.67 -1.66
C LYS A 66 -20.92 -2.30 -1.87
N ASN A 67 -22.18 -2.10 -1.49
CA ASN A 67 -22.84 -0.79 -1.58
C ASN A 67 -22.25 0.21 -0.57
N ARG A 68 -21.93 -0.22 0.66
CA ARG A 68 -21.22 0.61 1.65
C ARG A 68 -19.85 1.02 1.16
N GLN A 69 -19.08 0.09 0.59
CA GLN A 69 -17.75 0.38 0.03
C GLN A 69 -17.84 1.42 -1.09
N ARG A 70 -18.77 1.24 -2.04
CA ARG A 70 -19.04 2.23 -3.09
C ARG A 70 -19.42 3.61 -2.54
N GLY A 71 -20.24 3.66 -1.48
CA GLY A 71 -20.59 4.92 -0.81
C GLY A 71 -19.37 5.63 -0.21
N THR A 72 -18.49 4.89 0.48
CA THR A 72 -17.26 5.47 1.06
C THR A 72 -16.24 5.93 0.01
N GLU A 73 -16.19 5.25 -1.13
CA GLU A 73 -15.34 5.60 -2.26
C GLU A 73 -15.82 6.89 -2.94
N MET A 74 -17.13 7.02 -3.16
CA MET A 74 -17.74 8.24 -3.69
C MET A 74 -17.51 9.44 -2.76
N GLN A 75 -17.61 9.27 -1.45
CA GLN A 75 -17.31 10.34 -0.48
C GLN A 75 -15.85 10.80 -0.56
N THR A 76 -14.92 9.85 -0.74
CA THR A 76 -13.49 10.16 -0.85
C THR A 76 -13.17 10.86 -2.17
N GLY A 77 -13.75 10.41 -3.28
CA GLY A 77 -13.62 11.05 -4.59
C GLY A 77 -14.20 12.47 -4.61
N ASN A 78 -15.39 12.67 -4.04
CA ASN A 78 -16.03 13.98 -3.95
C ASN A 78 -15.23 14.94 -3.06
N LYS A 79 -14.68 14.48 -1.94
CA LYS A 79 -13.81 15.30 -1.08
C LYS A 79 -12.53 15.75 -1.81
N ILE A 80 -11.97 14.90 -2.68
CA ILE A 80 -10.81 15.27 -3.53
C ILE A 80 -11.25 16.29 -4.59
N ARG A 81 -12.43 16.11 -5.19
CA ARG A 81 -13.00 17.03 -6.18
C ARG A 81 -13.23 18.43 -5.63
N GLU A 82 -13.77 18.52 -4.42
CA GLU A 82 -14.09 19.78 -3.76
C GLU A 82 -12.82 20.55 -3.35
N LYS A 83 -11.75 19.81 -3.01
CA LYS A 83 -10.47 20.40 -2.61
C LYS A 83 -9.60 20.86 -3.78
N LEU A 84 -9.82 20.32 -4.99
CA LEU A 84 -8.95 20.58 -6.14
C LEU A 84 -9.63 21.47 -7.17
N ARG A 85 -8.86 22.42 -7.70
CA ARG A 85 -9.30 23.15 -8.88
C ARG A 85 -9.43 22.18 -10.07
N PRO A 86 -10.39 22.39 -10.99
CA PRO A 86 -10.64 21.48 -12.11
C PRO A 86 -9.39 21.18 -12.96
N HIS A 87 -8.51 22.18 -13.11
CA HIS A 87 -7.25 22.02 -13.82
C HIS A 87 -6.26 21.12 -13.07
N GLU A 88 -6.18 21.19 -11.73
CA GLU A 88 -5.28 20.37 -10.93
C GLU A 88 -5.75 18.91 -10.88
N LEU A 89 -7.07 18.70 -10.87
CA LEU A 89 -7.68 17.38 -10.99
C LEU A 89 -7.31 16.74 -12.33
N THR A 90 -7.46 17.48 -13.43
CA THR A 90 -7.09 17.02 -14.77
C THR A 90 -5.62 16.58 -14.85
N LEU A 91 -4.71 17.36 -14.27
CA LEU A 91 -3.28 17.04 -14.22
C LEU A 91 -3.01 15.79 -13.37
N THR A 92 -3.65 15.69 -12.21
CA THR A 92 -3.56 14.52 -11.32
C THR A 92 -4.01 13.25 -12.05
N LEU A 93 -5.16 13.28 -12.73
CA LEU A 93 -5.72 12.16 -13.48
C LEU A 93 -4.78 11.71 -14.61
N LYS A 94 -4.10 12.64 -15.30
CA LYS A 94 -3.09 12.31 -16.32
C LYS A 94 -1.91 11.54 -15.75
N ILE A 95 -1.37 11.96 -14.60
CA ILE A 95 -0.28 11.25 -13.91
C ILE A 95 -0.72 9.83 -13.52
N LEU A 96 -1.90 9.71 -12.91
CA LEU A 96 -2.43 8.40 -12.48
C LEU A 96 -2.63 7.46 -13.66
N LYS A 97 -3.12 7.95 -14.81
CA LYS A 97 -3.31 7.14 -16.00
C LYS A 97 -2.00 6.57 -16.55
N ILE A 98 -0.93 7.37 -16.55
CA ILE A 98 0.40 6.91 -16.98
C ILE A 98 0.89 5.80 -16.06
N LEU A 99 0.74 5.99 -14.75
CA LEU A 99 1.14 5.03 -13.73
C LEU A 99 0.28 3.77 -13.69
N ALA A 100 -0.99 3.86 -14.11
CA ALA A 100 -1.88 2.71 -14.26
C ALA A 100 -1.44 1.79 -15.40
N LYS A 101 -0.78 2.32 -16.45
CA LYS A 101 -0.22 1.48 -17.52
C LYS A 101 1.02 0.73 -17.07
N LYS A 102 1.94 1.43 -16.38
CA LYS A 102 3.16 0.85 -15.87
C LYS A 102 3.76 1.65 -14.72
N PRO A 103 4.41 1.00 -13.74
CA PRO A 103 5.25 1.68 -12.76
C PRO A 103 6.42 2.39 -13.47
N GLN A 104 6.65 3.66 -13.13
CA GLN A 104 7.68 4.47 -13.78
C GLN A 104 8.43 5.37 -12.80
N ASN A 105 9.61 5.81 -13.23
CA ASN A 105 10.38 6.81 -12.49
C ASN A 105 9.85 8.23 -12.74
N THR A 106 10.15 9.14 -11.82
CA THR A 106 9.76 10.56 -11.88
C THR A 106 10.08 11.19 -13.24
N LEU A 107 11.28 10.95 -13.75
CA LEU A 107 11.77 11.57 -14.96
C LEU A 107 11.05 11.05 -16.22
N ALA A 108 10.73 9.75 -16.30
CA ALA A 108 9.96 9.23 -17.44
C ALA A 108 8.54 9.77 -17.43
N ILE A 109 7.91 9.90 -16.26
CA ILE A 109 6.58 10.49 -16.13
C ILE A 109 6.64 11.96 -16.61
N TYR A 110 7.63 12.73 -16.15
CA TYR A 110 7.82 14.11 -16.58
C TYR A 110 8.02 14.23 -18.09
N ARG A 111 8.91 13.43 -18.68
CA ARG A 111 9.18 13.45 -20.13
C ARG A 111 7.94 13.11 -20.97
N GLN A 112 7.10 12.18 -20.50
CA GLN A 112 5.84 11.88 -21.18
C GLN A 112 4.84 13.02 -21.04
N LEU A 113 4.85 13.72 -19.90
CA LEU A 113 3.89 14.78 -19.61
C LEU A 113 4.31 16.16 -20.10
N GLN A 114 5.59 16.40 -20.40
CA GLN A 114 6.15 17.73 -20.68
C GLN A 114 5.45 18.46 -21.84
N ASN A 115 4.95 17.70 -22.83
CA ASN A 115 4.27 18.24 -24.00
C ASN A 115 2.80 18.61 -23.72
N HIS A 116 2.23 18.17 -22.59
CA HIS A 116 0.85 18.48 -22.23
C HIS A 116 0.72 19.86 -21.57
N ARG A 117 -0.35 20.58 -21.93
CA ARG A 117 -0.74 21.84 -21.26
C ARG A 117 -0.87 21.60 -19.74
N GLY A 118 -0.11 22.39 -18.97
CA GLY A 118 -0.05 22.34 -17.49
C GLY A 118 1.22 21.68 -16.90
N PHE A 119 2.01 20.96 -17.70
CA PHE A 119 3.27 20.31 -17.26
C PHE A 119 4.53 20.89 -17.91
N ARG A 120 4.43 21.99 -18.67
CA ARG A 120 5.59 22.69 -19.23
C ARG A 120 6.62 23.14 -18.18
N ASN A 121 6.15 23.40 -16.96
CA ASN A 121 7.02 23.79 -15.85
C ASN A 121 7.32 22.57 -14.98
N HIS A 122 8.61 22.34 -14.72
CA HIS A 122 9.06 21.30 -13.79
C HIS A 122 8.43 21.47 -12.39
N HIS A 123 8.26 22.70 -11.91
CA HIS A 123 7.63 22.95 -10.60
C HIS A 123 6.17 22.51 -10.54
N SER A 124 5.38 22.71 -11.61
CA SER A 124 3.98 22.30 -11.61
C SER A 124 3.86 20.77 -11.58
N PHE A 125 4.74 20.08 -12.29
CA PHE A 125 4.82 18.61 -12.23
C PHE A 125 5.12 18.10 -10.82
N TYR A 126 6.17 18.60 -10.16
CA TYR A 126 6.53 18.16 -8.80
C TYR A 126 5.45 18.51 -7.77
N ARG A 127 4.75 19.65 -7.93
CA ARG A 127 3.62 20.00 -7.08
C ARG A 127 2.50 18.96 -7.17
N GLN A 128 2.13 18.56 -8.39
CA GLN A 128 1.08 17.55 -8.59
C GLN A 128 1.54 16.15 -8.16
N LEU A 129 2.80 15.79 -8.43
CA LEU A 129 3.35 14.53 -7.96
C LEU A 129 3.34 14.44 -6.43
N ARG A 130 3.75 15.52 -5.73
CA ARG A 130 3.70 15.61 -4.27
C ARG A 130 2.28 15.46 -3.76
N PHE A 131 1.31 16.08 -4.43
CA PHE A 131 -0.11 15.92 -4.11
C PHE A 131 -0.56 14.46 -4.20
N CYS A 132 -0.18 13.74 -5.27
CA CYS A 132 -0.50 12.32 -5.43
C CYS A 132 0.08 11.46 -4.30
N ILE A 133 1.31 11.75 -3.86
CA ILE A 133 1.97 11.03 -2.76
C ILE A 133 1.27 11.31 -1.43
N GLN A 134 1.01 12.59 -1.11
CA GLN A 134 0.37 13.00 0.14
C GLN A 134 -1.03 12.40 0.30
N ASN A 135 -1.78 12.28 -0.80
CA ASN A 135 -3.12 11.69 -0.78
C ASN A 135 -3.13 10.17 -0.90
N ARG A 136 -1.94 9.53 -0.91
CA ARG A 136 -1.75 8.09 -1.09
C ARG A 136 -2.42 7.56 -2.35
N LEU A 137 -2.38 8.34 -3.44
CA LEU A 137 -2.86 7.90 -4.75
C LEU A 137 -1.78 7.06 -5.45
N ILE A 138 -0.52 7.39 -5.18
CA ILE A 138 0.66 6.69 -5.68
C ILE A 138 1.57 6.32 -4.52
N GLU A 139 2.31 5.23 -4.67
CA GLU A 139 3.27 4.76 -3.68
C GLU A 139 4.62 4.46 -4.32
N LEU A 140 5.66 4.49 -3.50
CA LEU A 140 7.00 4.12 -3.92
C LEU A 140 7.06 2.59 -4.00
N ALA A 141 7.17 2.06 -5.21
CA ALA A 141 7.28 0.62 -5.42
C ALA A 141 8.70 0.15 -5.10
N GLU A 142 9.69 0.79 -5.73
CA GLU A 142 11.09 0.39 -5.66
C GLU A 142 11.99 1.61 -5.79
N THR A 143 13.21 1.50 -5.27
CA THR A 143 14.30 2.45 -5.57
C THR A 143 15.38 1.69 -6.31
N LYS A 144 15.51 1.95 -7.62
CA LYS A 144 16.57 1.35 -8.44
C LYS A 144 17.75 2.30 -8.52
N ARG A 145 18.96 1.79 -8.32
CA ARG A 145 20.18 2.56 -8.58
C ARG A 145 20.58 2.33 -10.04
N LYS A 146 20.60 3.41 -10.83
CA LYS A 146 21.25 3.44 -12.14
C LYS A 146 22.39 4.43 -12.07
N TRP A 147 23.60 4.02 -12.46
CA TRP A 147 24.78 4.89 -12.46
C TRP A 147 25.05 5.57 -11.10
N GLY A 148 24.85 4.84 -10.00
CA GLY A 148 25.02 5.38 -8.64
C GLY A 148 23.88 6.29 -8.14
N ILE A 149 22.96 6.72 -9.01
CA ILE A 149 21.86 7.62 -8.64
C ILE A 149 20.63 6.82 -8.19
N PRO A 150 20.13 7.01 -6.95
CA PRO A 150 18.91 6.36 -6.49
C PRO A 150 17.69 6.92 -7.23
N THR A 151 17.11 6.11 -8.10
CA THR A 151 15.92 6.46 -8.89
C THR A 151 14.68 5.83 -8.28
N LYS A 152 13.75 6.69 -7.84
CA LYS A 152 12.46 6.30 -7.27
C LYS A 152 11.51 5.86 -8.38
N ILE A 153 10.89 4.70 -8.21
CA ILE A 153 9.85 4.16 -9.10
C ILE A 153 8.52 4.20 -8.36
N TYR A 154 7.52 4.82 -8.99
CA TYR A 154 6.19 4.97 -8.43
C TYR A 154 5.24 3.96 -9.07
N ARG A 155 4.31 3.43 -8.28
CA ARG A 155 3.17 2.65 -8.75
C ARG A 155 1.88 3.28 -8.26
N ILE A 156 0.80 3.00 -8.97
CA ILE A 156 -0.55 3.39 -8.54
C ILE A 156 -0.99 2.52 -7.36
N THR A 157 -1.76 3.11 -6.45
CA THR A 157 -2.39 2.39 -5.34
C THR A 157 -3.84 2.04 -5.69
N PRO A 158 -4.50 1.10 -4.98
CA PRO A 158 -5.92 0.83 -5.18
C PRO A 158 -6.80 2.09 -5.07
N LYS A 159 -6.42 3.04 -4.20
CA LYS A 159 -7.11 4.32 -4.05
C LYS A 159 -6.98 5.20 -5.30
N GLY A 160 -5.80 5.19 -5.94
CA GLY A 160 -5.56 5.89 -7.20
C GLY A 160 -6.34 5.27 -8.36
N GLU A 161 -6.46 3.94 -8.39
CA GLU A 161 -7.26 3.22 -9.39
C GLU A 161 -8.75 3.51 -9.23
N GLN A 162 -9.27 3.48 -8.01
CA GLN A 162 -10.65 3.87 -7.71
C GLN A 162 -10.95 5.31 -8.16
N LEU A 163 -10.00 6.23 -7.96
CA LEU A 163 -10.16 7.61 -8.44
C LEU A 163 -10.28 7.65 -9.97
N LEU A 164 -9.48 6.87 -10.69
CA LEU A 164 -9.59 6.78 -12.15
C LEU A 164 -10.93 6.20 -12.60
N GLU A 165 -11.50 5.24 -11.86
CA GLU A 165 -12.82 4.68 -12.14
C GLU A 165 -13.95 5.69 -11.93
N VAL A 166 -13.91 6.44 -10.82
CA VAL A 166 -14.91 7.49 -10.53
C VAL A 166 -14.88 8.59 -11.59
N PHE A 167 -13.69 8.94 -12.09
CA PHE A 167 -13.50 10.01 -13.07
C PHE A 167 -13.30 9.49 -14.50
N LYS A 168 -13.78 8.28 -14.82
CA LYS A 168 -13.55 7.64 -16.11
C LYS A 168 -14.01 8.51 -17.30
N ASP A 169 -15.16 9.17 -17.14
CA ASP A 169 -15.74 10.04 -18.18
C ASP A 169 -14.89 11.30 -18.42
N GLU A 170 -14.42 11.92 -17.33
CA GLU A 170 -13.52 13.07 -17.41
C GLU A 170 -12.17 12.67 -18.04
N VAL A 171 -11.64 11.49 -17.68
CA VAL A 171 -10.40 10.92 -18.23
C VAL A 171 -10.53 10.65 -19.73
N GLN A 172 -11.68 10.17 -20.20
CA GLN A 172 -11.93 9.97 -21.63
C GLN A 172 -11.94 11.31 -22.37
N LYS A 173 -12.69 12.29 -21.87
CA LYS A 173 -12.75 13.64 -22.45
C LYS A 173 -11.37 14.31 -22.53
N ILE A 174 -10.52 14.11 -21.51
CA ILE A 174 -9.14 14.61 -21.48
C ILE A 174 -8.28 14.01 -22.61
N MET A 175 -8.53 12.76 -23.03
CA MET A 175 -7.77 12.13 -24.13
C MET A 175 -8.14 12.63 -25.51
N PHE A 176 -9.40 12.99 -25.75
CA PHE A 176 -9.87 13.40 -27.08
C PHE A 176 -9.64 14.88 -27.38
N HIS A 177 -9.18 15.67 -26.41
CA HIS A 177 -8.94 17.12 -26.54
C HIS A 177 -7.48 17.54 -26.28
N THR A 178 -6.53 16.60 -26.35
CA THR A 178 -5.10 16.94 -26.36
C THR A 178 -4.52 16.71 -27.74
#